data_AF-A0A956FB79-F1
#
_entry.id   AF-A0A956FB79-F1
#
_cell.length_a   1.000
_cell.length_b   1.000
_cell.length_c   1.000
_cell.angle_alpha   90.00
_cell.angle_beta   90.00
_cell.angle_gamma   90.00
#
_symmetry.space_group_name_H-M   'P 1'
#
loop_
_entity.id
_entity.type
_entity.pdbx_description
1 polymer ?
#
loop_
_entity_poly.entity_id
_entity_poly.type
_entity_poly.pdbx_seq_one_letter_code
_entity_poly.pdbx_strand_id
1 'polypeptide(L)'
;MAVTDIKGAVRNAAETIAGYVKDAATLKVETRTIDASAGAESVLAASTQISLDGDNTSVIPATKTEDGKWEIDTVLYDLHMQNVQSAIEYRSKIVSSLLSLLSG
;
A
#
# COMPACT_ATOMS: atom_id res chain seq x y z
N MET A 1 -34.90 -16.81 20.72
CA MET A 1 -33.79 -17.41 19.94
C MET A 1 -33.23 -16.46 18.87
N ALA A 2 -34.03 -15.59 18.21
CA ALA A 2 -33.54 -14.66 17.18
C ALA A 2 -32.59 -13.54 17.66
N VAL A 3 -32.68 -13.09 18.91
CA VAL A 3 -31.86 -11.96 19.44
C VAL A 3 -30.39 -12.34 19.65
N THR A 4 -30.12 -13.62 19.95
CA THR A 4 -28.76 -14.16 20.10
C THR A 4 -28.02 -14.24 18.78
N ASP A 5 -28.71 -14.60 17.68
CA ASP A 5 -28.13 -14.65 16.33
C ASP A 5 -27.79 -13.27 15.79
N ILE A 6 -28.66 -12.27 16.02
CA ILE A 6 -28.39 -10.88 15.61
C ILE A 6 -27.17 -10.33 16.36
N LYS A 7 -27.06 -10.59 17.67
CA LYS A 7 -25.92 -10.12 18.47
C LYS A 7 -24.60 -10.80 18.06
N GLY A 8 -24.66 -12.07 17.66
CA GLY A 8 -23.53 -12.80 17.10
C GLY A 8 -23.10 -12.29 15.72
N ALA A 9 -24.07 -12.04 14.83
CA ALA A 9 -23.82 -11.50 13.49
C ALA A 9 -23.20 -10.09 13.54
N VAL A 10 -23.69 -9.21 14.42
CA VAL A 10 -23.14 -7.85 14.60
C VAL A 10 -21.71 -7.90 15.14
N ARG A 11 -21.40 -8.79 16.08
CA ARG A 11 -20.03 -8.96 16.60
C ARG A 11 -19.09 -9.47 15.51
N ASN A 12 -19.48 -10.48 14.74
CA ASN A 12 -18.66 -11.01 13.64
C ASN A 12 -18.42 -9.97 12.54
N ALA A 13 -19.43 -9.17 12.20
CA ALA A 13 -19.27 -8.06 11.26
C ALA A 13 -18.29 -7.02 11.81
N ALA A 14 -18.42 -6.62 13.08
CA ALA A 14 -17.52 -5.66 13.72
C ALA A 14 -16.07 -6.17 13.79
N GLU A 15 -15.84 -7.44 14.10
CA GLU A 15 -14.51 -8.07 14.11
C GLU A 15 -13.92 -8.13 12.70
N THR A 16 -14.72 -8.45 11.70
CA THR A 16 -14.32 -8.48 10.29
C THR A 16 -13.93 -7.08 9.81
N ILE A 17 -14.74 -6.06 10.13
CA ILE A 17 -14.46 -4.66 9.81
C ILE A 17 -13.19 -4.19 10.53
N ALA A 18 -13.03 -4.52 11.81
CA ALA A 18 -11.82 -4.17 12.56
C ALA A 18 -10.57 -4.80 11.95
N GLY A 19 -10.66 -6.05 11.47
CA GLY A 19 -9.62 -6.71 10.68
C GLY A 19 -9.29 -5.96 9.40
N TYR A 20 -10.30 -5.65 8.58
CA TYR A 20 -10.10 -4.90 7.33
C TYR A 20 -9.55 -3.49 7.54
N VAL A 21 -9.97 -2.78 8.59
CA VAL A 21 -9.44 -1.45 8.94
C VAL A 21 -7.99 -1.57 9.37
N LYS A 22 -7.62 -2.61 10.12
CA LYS A 22 -6.24 -2.87 10.54
C LYS A 22 -5.35 -3.22 9.35
N ASP A 23 -5.84 -4.01 8.40
CA ASP A 23 -5.10 -4.38 7.19
C ASP A 23 -4.99 -3.20 6.20
N ALA A 24 -6.03 -2.36 6.12
CA ALA A 24 -6.01 -1.12 5.35
C ALA A 24 -5.21 0.01 6.04
N ALA A 25 -4.81 -0.17 7.30
CA ALA A 25 -4.15 0.87 8.09
C ALA A 25 -2.78 1.25 7.52
N THR A 26 -2.15 0.33 6.78
CA THR A 26 -0.86 0.57 6.15
C THR A 26 -0.89 0.11 4.70
N LEU A 27 -0.56 1.02 3.80
CA LEU A 27 -0.33 0.73 2.39
C LEU A 27 1.18 0.63 2.18
N LYS A 28 1.65 -0.52 1.70
CA LYS A 28 3.07 -0.75 1.38
C LYS A 28 3.20 -1.03 -0.11
N VAL A 29 4.04 -0.27 -0.78
CA VAL A 29 4.35 -0.45 -2.20
C VAL A 29 5.84 -0.70 -2.32
N GLU A 30 6.21 -1.85 -2.87
CA GLU A 30 7.58 -2.19 -3.16
C GLU A 30 7.74 -2.38 -4.67
N THR A 31 8.73 -1.72 -5.24
CA THR A 31 9.18 -1.98 -6.60
C THR A 31 10.54 -2.64 -6.49
N ARG A 32 10.68 -3.80 -7.14
CA ARG A 32 11.91 -4.57 -7.14
C ARG A 32 12.39 -4.77 -8.57
N THR A 33 13.70 -4.78 -8.74
CA THR A 33 14.35 -5.05 -10.02
C THR A 33 14.98 -6.43 -9.99
N ILE A 34 15.03 -7.08 -11.15
CA ILE A 34 15.70 -8.35 -11.35
C ILE A 34 16.65 -8.15 -12.53
N ASP A 35 17.88 -8.61 -12.38
CA ASP A 35 18.80 -8.70 -13.51
C ASP A 35 18.41 -9.89 -14.38
N ALA A 36 17.87 -9.59 -15.57
CA ALA A 36 17.41 -10.59 -16.53
C ALA A 36 18.55 -11.45 -17.11
N SER A 37 19.80 -11.01 -17.01
CA SER A 37 20.97 -11.69 -17.57
C SER A 37 21.61 -12.71 -16.61
N ALA A 38 21.33 -12.61 -15.31
CA ALA A 38 22.04 -13.37 -14.28
C ALA A 38 21.16 -14.38 -13.50
N GLY A 39 19.87 -14.50 -13.80
CA GLY A 39 18.97 -15.37 -13.00
C GLY A 39 18.95 -14.99 -11.52
N ALA A 40 19.16 -13.70 -11.22
CA ALA A 40 19.49 -13.21 -9.89
C ALA A 40 18.25 -12.96 -9.01
N GLU A 41 18.48 -12.88 -7.70
CA GLU A 41 17.48 -12.50 -6.71
C GLU A 41 16.94 -11.09 -6.94
N SER A 42 15.66 -10.91 -6.65
CA SER A 42 14.98 -9.63 -6.76
C SER A 42 15.50 -8.64 -5.71
N VAL A 43 16.05 -7.51 -6.18
CA VAL A 43 16.61 -6.45 -5.32
C VAL A 43 15.57 -5.35 -5.13
N LEU A 44 15.42 -4.87 -3.90
CA LEU A 44 14.53 -3.75 -3.60
C LEU A 44 15.03 -2.48 -4.28
N ALA A 45 14.22 -1.96 -5.20
CA ALA A 45 14.57 -0.81 -6.01
C ALA A 45 13.81 0.44 -5.62
N ALA A 46 12.63 0.35 -5.00
CA ALA A 46 11.98 1.48 -4.34
C ALA A 46 10.94 0.96 -3.36
N SER A 47 10.70 1.70 -2.27
CA SER A 47 9.68 1.33 -1.28
C SER A 47 8.97 2.57 -0.77
N THR A 48 7.64 2.53 -0.74
CA THR A 48 6.80 3.55 -0.13
C THR A 48 5.85 2.91 0.88
N GLN A 49 5.78 3.47 2.08
CA GLN A 49 4.81 3.10 3.10
C GLN A 49 3.93 4.31 3.41
N ILE A 50 2.61 4.12 3.42
CA ILE A 50 1.62 5.16 3.70
C ILE A 50 0.63 4.65 4.75
N SER A 51 0.60 5.29 5.90
CA SER A 51 -0.33 5.03 6.99
C SER A 51 -1.72 5.58 6.69
N LEU A 52 -2.73 5.20 7.49
CA LEU A 52 -4.11 5.66 7.32
C LEU A 52 -4.28 7.15 7.67
N ASP A 53 -3.48 7.65 8.61
CA ASP A 53 -3.41 9.05 9.05
C ASP A 53 -2.71 9.98 8.04
N GLY A 54 -2.12 9.41 6.99
CA GLY A 54 -1.43 10.16 5.94
C GLY A 54 0.09 10.25 6.13
N ASP A 55 0.63 9.73 7.25
CA ASP A 55 2.07 9.63 7.43
C ASP A 55 2.66 8.71 6.36
N ASN A 56 3.76 9.14 5.75
CA ASN A 56 4.40 8.38 4.70
C ASN A 56 5.93 8.38 4.82
N THR A 57 6.53 7.32 4.29
CA THR A 57 7.99 7.17 4.16
C THR A 57 8.29 6.55 2.80
N SER A 58 9.19 7.18 2.05
CA SER A 58 9.62 6.72 0.73
C SER A 58 11.14 6.54 0.69
N VAL A 59 11.58 5.43 0.13
CA VAL A 59 12.99 5.07 -0.10
C VAL A 59 13.16 4.88 -1.60
N ILE A 60 14.02 5.70 -2.21
CA ILE A 60 14.28 5.73 -3.64
C ILE A 60 15.81 5.71 -3.85
N PRO A 61 16.33 4.92 -4.79
CA PRO A 61 17.74 4.84 -5.10
C PRO A 61 18.16 6.13 -5.78
N ALA A 62 19.24 6.70 -5.26
CA ALA A 62 19.90 7.85 -5.86
C ALA A 62 21.37 7.51 -6.05
N THR A 63 21.89 7.82 -7.22
CA THR A 63 23.31 7.71 -7.55
C THR A 63 23.97 9.05 -7.33
N LYS A 64 25.17 9.05 -6.77
CA LYS A 64 25.93 10.28 -6.62
C LYS A 64 26.74 10.52 -7.89
N THR A 65 26.52 11.66 -8.54
CA THR A 65 27.30 12.11 -9.70
C THR A 65 28.70 12.56 -9.29
N GLU A 66 29.63 12.66 -10.25
CA GLU A 66 31.01 13.13 -10.01
C GLU A 66 31.04 14.54 -9.39
N ASP A 67 30.04 15.38 -9.71
CA ASP A 67 29.84 16.71 -9.12
C ASP A 67 29.28 16.69 -7.68
N GLY A 68 29.09 15.49 -7.11
CA GLY A 68 28.58 15.29 -5.76
C GLY A 68 27.07 15.49 -5.60
N LYS A 69 26.32 15.68 -6.69
CA LYS A 69 24.86 15.81 -6.68
C LYS A 69 24.21 14.43 -6.68
N TRP A 70 23.08 14.32 -5.99
CA TRP A 70 22.23 13.13 -6.05
C TRP A 70 21.40 13.16 -7.33
N GLU A 71 21.48 12.10 -8.12
CA GLU A 71 20.68 11.86 -9.30
C GLU A 71 19.79 10.64 -9.06
N ILE A 72 18.51 10.79 -9.35
CA ILE A 72 17.51 9.72 -9.16
C ILE A 72 17.29 9.06 -10.51
N ASP A 73 17.17 7.73 -10.52
CA ASP A 73 16.68 7.01 -11.69
C ASP A 73 15.21 7.38 -11.93
N THR A 74 14.99 8.29 -12.87
CA THR A 74 13.66 8.84 -13.19
C THR A 74 12.72 7.78 -13.76
N VAL A 75 13.22 6.81 -14.51
CA VAL A 75 12.40 5.74 -15.10
C VAL A 75 11.86 4.84 -13.99
N LEU A 76 12.73 4.45 -13.06
CA LEU A 76 12.34 3.61 -11.94
C LEU A 76 11.43 4.35 -10.95
N TYR A 77 11.71 5.63 -10.73
CA TYR A 77 10.88 6.51 -9.92
C TYR A 77 9.46 6.67 -10.50
N ASP A 78 9.34 6.95 -11.80
CA ASP A 78 8.05 7.12 -12.45
C ASP A 78 7.22 5.83 -12.41
N LEU A 79 7.86 4.68 -12.66
CA LEU A 79 7.21 3.37 -12.51
C LEU A 79 6.73 3.14 -11.07
N HIS A 80 7.55 3.48 -10.09
CA HIS A 80 7.17 3.37 -8.68
C HIS A 80 5.99 4.28 -8.33
N MET A 81 6.00 5.53 -8.80
CA MET A 81 4.90 6.46 -8.58
C MET A 81 3.58 6.02 -9.23
N GLN A 82 3.62 5.42 -10.42
CA GLN A 82 2.44 4.82 -11.03
C GLN A 82 1.85 3.69 -10.17
N ASN A 83 2.72 2.85 -9.59
CA ASN A 83 2.30 1.78 -8.68
C ASN A 83 1.70 2.35 -7.38
N VAL A 84 2.30 3.39 -6.82
CA VAL A 84 1.79 4.08 -5.62
C VAL A 84 0.40 4.69 -5.89
N GLN A 85 0.21 5.39 -7.01
CA GLN A 85 -1.09 5.96 -7.39
C GLN A 85 -2.15 4.86 -7.55
N SER A 86 -1.81 3.78 -8.26
CA SER A 86 -2.72 2.64 -8.45
C SER A 86 -3.14 2.01 -7.12
N ALA A 87 -2.20 1.88 -6.17
CA ALA A 87 -2.48 1.35 -4.84
C ALA A 87 -3.39 2.27 -4.00
N ILE A 88 -3.16 3.59 -4.08
CA ILE A 88 -4.00 4.59 -3.41
C ILE A 88 -5.43 4.56 -3.95
N GLU A 89 -5.61 4.51 -5.28
CA GLU A 89 -6.93 4.42 -5.90
C GLU A 89 -7.68 3.16 -5.47
N TYR A 90 -6.99 2.02 -5.44
CA TYR A 90 -7.55 0.75 -4.98
C TYR A 90 -7.98 0.83 -3.51
N ARG A 91 -7.13 1.37 -2.63
CA ARG A 91 -7.47 1.57 -1.21
C ARG A 91 -8.68 2.50 -1.05
N SER A 92 -8.76 3.57 -1.83
CA SER A 92 -9.90 4.50 -1.83
C SER A 92 -11.22 3.81 -2.24
N LYS A 93 -11.19 2.96 -3.27
CA LYS A 93 -12.37 2.18 -3.72
C LYS A 93 -12.86 1.22 -2.63
N ILE A 94 -11.94 0.53 -1.94
CA ILE A 94 -12.31 -0.37 -0.83
C ILE A 94 -12.93 0.42 0.32
N VAL A 95 -12.27 1.48 0.78
CA VAL A 95 -12.76 2.29 1.91
C VAL A 95 -14.14 2.88 1.58
N SER A 96 -14.33 3.39 0.37
CA SER A 96 -15.63 3.91 -0.08
C SER A 96 -16.71 2.82 -0.10
N SER A 97 -16.38 1.61 -0.57
CA SER A 97 -17.31 0.48 -0.58
C SER A 97 -17.70 0.04 0.84
N LEU A 98 -16.73 0.00 1.76
CA LEU A 98 -16.97 -0.33 3.17
C LEU A 98 -17.84 0.74 3.85
N LEU A 99 -17.57 2.03 3.61
CA LEU A 99 -18.40 3.12 4.12
C LEU A 99 -19.84 3.02 3.60
N SER A 100 -20.02 2.71 2.31
CA SER A 100 -21.36 2.53 1.72
C SER A 100 -22.15 1.38 2.35
N LEU A 101 -21.48 0.30 2.75
CA LEU A 101 -22.11 -0.84 3.45
C LEU A 101 -22.48 -0.52 4.90
N LEU A 102 -21.80 0.44 5.52
CA LEU A 102 -22.03 0.88 6.90
C LEU A 102 -23.06 2.00 7.01
N SER A 103 -23.18 2.84 5.99
CA SER A 103 -24.14 3.94 5.91
C SER A 103 -25.48 3.57 5.26
N GLY A 104 -25.57 2.38 4.66
CA GLY A 104 -26.81 1.81 4.12
C GLY A 104 -27.52 0.94 5.13
#